data_AF-A0A1N7GA65-F1
#
_entry.id   AF-A0A1N7GA65-F1
#
_cell.length_a   1.000
_cell.length_b   1.000
_cell.length_c   1.000
_cell.angle_alpha   90.00
_cell.angle_beta   90.00
_cell.angle_gamma   90.00
#
_symmetry.space_group_name_H-M   'P 1'
#
loop_
_entity.id
_entity.type
_entity.pdbx_description
1 polymer ?
#
loop_
_entity_poly.entity_id
_entity_poly.type
_entity_poly.pdbx_seq_one_letter_code
_entity_poly.pdbx_strand_id
1 'polypeptide(L)'
;MRPVATPLTRIVAGRLLGWGALALLVSDYLQVAARTARAEKHLTFVQALNPDRMGAYLTRSAGREAWISAGELTAVHVAVVLLAAALLVPLLTSWGVARIDRLAGVALPVVLLASLVRSTPADASQLSRDELVNRILAQGHIIAGTSWVGGLLLLAVIARSRVLDVDDRAQRWALIWQRFSTVALVSVGVVLTSGLWLVWKEFGHVSQLWSTTYGRFLLFKLLLVALMVGAGAFNQMWLLPRTSRGSALSHLRMVVAVEALLGIGVIAVVPFLTGSPRSQAGDNGTEHTATLGILSLGLLIAAVLGLSLFTTARASAVLTRRQVSTSVVA
;
A
#
# COMPACT_ATOMS: atom_id res chain seq x y z
N MET A 1 -28.28 -15.55 -2.21
CA MET A 1 -27.32 -16.58 -1.79
C MET A 1 -25.91 -15.97 -1.81
N ARG A 2 -25.15 -15.98 -0.70
CA ARG A 2 -23.74 -15.57 -0.75
C ARG A 2 -22.98 -16.63 -1.56
N PRO A 3 -22.28 -16.30 -2.65
CA PRO A 3 -21.53 -17.29 -3.41
C PRO A 3 -20.46 -17.89 -2.49
N VAL A 4 -20.60 -19.17 -2.18
CA VAL A 4 -19.62 -19.92 -1.39
C VAL A 4 -18.36 -20.03 -2.24
N ALA A 5 -17.23 -19.53 -1.74
CA ALA A 5 -15.95 -19.66 -2.43
C ALA A 5 -15.63 -21.14 -2.63
N THR A 6 -15.23 -21.53 -3.85
CA THR A 6 -14.85 -22.90 -4.16
C THR A 6 -13.64 -23.33 -3.31
N PRO A 7 -13.49 -24.63 -3.00
CA PRO A 7 -12.37 -25.14 -2.20
C PRO A 7 -11.01 -24.67 -2.71
N LEU A 8 -10.81 -24.66 -4.03
CA LEU A 8 -9.58 -24.19 -4.67
C LEU A 8 -9.29 -22.70 -4.41
N THR A 9 -10.31 -21.84 -4.46
CA THR A 9 -10.17 -20.40 -4.18
C THR A 9 -9.69 -20.17 -2.74
N ARG A 10 -10.27 -20.89 -1.77
CA ARG A 10 -9.88 -20.77 -0.36
C ARG A 10 -8.46 -21.28 -0.11
N ILE A 11 -8.07 -22.37 -0.76
CA ILE A 11 -6.70 -22.89 -0.69
C ILE A 11 -5.72 -21.85 -1.23
N VAL A 12 -5.92 -21.35 -2.46
CA VAL A 12 -5.00 -20.38 -3.07
C VAL A 12 -4.92 -19.09 -2.23
N ALA A 13 -6.05 -18.53 -1.82
CA ALA A 13 -6.08 -17.35 -0.96
C ALA A 13 -5.35 -17.58 0.37
N GLY A 14 -5.62 -18.71 1.04
CA GLY A 14 -4.95 -19.05 2.30
C GLY A 14 -3.44 -19.21 2.12
N ARG A 15 -2.99 -19.87 1.06
CA ARG A 15 -1.56 -20.02 0.78
C ARG A 15 -0.88 -18.70 0.49
N LEU A 16 -1.53 -17.79 -0.23
CA LEU A 16 -0.98 -16.46 -0.50
C LEU A 16 -0.84 -15.64 0.79
N LEU A 17 -1.83 -15.70 1.68
CA LEU A 17 -1.74 -15.08 3.00
C LEU A 17 -0.61 -15.70 3.86
N GLY A 18 -0.47 -17.03 3.84
CA GLY A 18 0.59 -17.73 4.56
C GLY A 18 1.99 -17.41 4.05
N TRP A 19 2.19 -17.37 2.73
CA TRP A 19 3.45 -16.92 2.14
C TRP A 19 3.71 -15.44 2.41
N GLY A 20 2.67 -14.61 2.40
CA GLY A 20 2.74 -13.21 2.81
C GLY A 20 3.23 -13.04 4.25
N ALA A 21 2.86 -13.94 5.15
CA ALA A 21 3.35 -13.95 6.53
C ALA A 21 4.86 -14.22 6.62
N LEU A 22 5.36 -15.18 5.83
CA LEU A 22 6.81 -15.45 5.77
C LEU A 22 7.58 -14.26 5.18
N ALA A 23 7.05 -13.64 4.12
CA ALA A 23 7.62 -12.42 3.55
C ALA A 23 7.61 -11.26 4.55
N LEU A 24 6.56 -11.13 5.36
CA LEU A 24 6.45 -10.14 6.43
C LEU A 24 7.54 -10.36 7.50
N LEU A 25 7.79 -11.60 7.93
CA LEU A 25 8.85 -11.92 8.90
C LEU A 25 10.24 -11.56 8.38
N VAL A 26 10.55 -11.93 7.13
CA VAL A 26 11.83 -11.57 6.50
C VAL A 26 11.97 -10.05 6.39
N SER A 27 10.91 -9.37 5.94
CA SER A 27 10.89 -7.92 5.82
C SER A 27 11.06 -7.20 7.16
N ASP A 28 10.43 -7.71 8.22
CA ASP A 28 10.53 -7.16 9.57
C ASP A 28 11.96 -7.31 10.12
N TYR A 29 12.56 -8.50 9.98
CA TYR A 29 13.96 -8.73 10.36
C TYR A 29 14.93 -7.77 9.67
N LEU A 30 14.80 -7.59 8.34
CA LEU A 30 15.62 -6.63 7.59
C LEU A 30 15.39 -5.17 8.03
N GLN A 31 14.16 -4.83 8.42
CA GLN A 31 13.85 -3.49 8.93
C GLN A 31 14.43 -3.24 10.32
N VAL A 32 14.43 -4.24 11.22
CA VAL A 32 15.11 -4.16 12.52
C VAL A 32 16.61 -4.00 12.33
N ALA A 33 17.23 -4.76 11.42
CA ALA A 33 18.64 -4.61 11.07
C ALA A 33 18.94 -3.20 10.51
N ALA A 34 18.10 -2.69 9.60
CA ALA A 34 18.25 -1.34 9.06
C ALA A 34 18.17 -0.24 10.13
N ARG A 35 17.28 -0.41 11.12
CA ARG A 35 17.16 0.52 12.26
C ARG A 35 18.37 0.44 13.19
N THR A 36 18.83 -0.77 13.48
CA THR A 36 20.03 -1.02 14.29
C THR A 36 21.25 -0.34 13.65
N ALA A 37 21.43 -0.49 12.33
CA ALA A 37 22.50 0.18 11.59
C ALA A 37 22.38 1.72 11.63
N ARG A 38 21.17 2.27 11.51
CA ARG A 38 20.96 3.74 11.56
C ARG A 38 21.15 4.32 12.96
N ALA A 39 20.95 3.53 13.99
CA ALA A 39 21.06 3.95 15.38
C ALA A 39 22.53 4.07 15.85
N GLU A 40 23.49 3.50 15.11
CA GLU A 40 24.91 3.52 15.47
C GLU A 40 25.77 3.90 14.25
N LYS A 41 26.43 5.06 14.31
CA LYS A 41 27.16 5.66 13.17
C LYS A 41 28.21 4.78 12.49
N HIS A 42 28.74 3.76 13.19
CA HIS A 42 29.82 2.90 12.69
C HIS A 42 29.36 1.50 12.27
N LEU A 43 28.08 1.15 12.46
CA LEU A 43 27.57 -0.15 12.08
C LEU A 43 27.14 -0.16 10.61
N THR A 44 27.73 -1.06 9.83
CA THR A 44 27.22 -1.37 8.49
C THR A 44 25.92 -2.18 8.59
N PHE A 45 25.10 -2.15 7.53
CA PHE A 45 23.87 -2.94 7.46
C PHE A 45 24.14 -4.45 7.67
N VAL A 46 25.22 -4.97 7.08
CA VAL A 46 25.58 -6.39 7.19
C VAL A 46 25.93 -6.76 8.63
N GLN A 47 26.66 -5.91 9.35
CA GLN A 47 26.96 -6.12 10.77
C GLN A 47 25.71 -6.05 11.65
N ALA A 48 24.76 -5.19 11.29
CA ALA A 48 23.49 -5.04 12.00
C ALA A 48 22.53 -6.23 11.80
N LEU A 49 22.78 -7.14 10.85
CA LEU A 49 22.05 -8.40 10.73
C LEU A 49 22.37 -9.37 11.88
N ASN A 50 23.41 -9.13 12.68
CA ASN A 50 23.71 -9.99 13.82
C ASN A 50 22.58 -9.91 14.88
N PRO A 51 21.95 -11.03 15.28
CA PRO A 51 20.89 -11.08 16.29
C PRO A 51 21.27 -10.42 17.63
N ASP A 52 22.52 -10.51 18.07
CA ASP A 52 22.98 -9.92 19.33
C ASP A 52 22.92 -8.39 19.27
N ARG A 53 23.26 -7.81 18.11
CA ARG A 53 23.21 -6.36 17.88
C ARG A 53 21.78 -5.85 17.85
N MET A 54 20.88 -6.60 17.19
CA MET A 54 19.46 -6.29 17.19
C MET A 54 18.88 -6.42 18.60
N GLY A 55 19.24 -7.47 19.35
CA GLY A 55 18.84 -7.64 20.74
C GLY A 55 19.24 -6.44 21.61
N ALA A 56 20.50 -6.01 21.52
CA ALA A 56 20.99 -4.84 22.25
C ALA A 56 20.26 -3.53 21.85
N TYR A 57 19.91 -3.37 20.58
CA TYR A 57 19.09 -2.23 20.12
C TYR A 57 17.67 -2.28 20.68
N LEU A 58 17.03 -3.45 20.67
CA LEU A 58 15.65 -3.64 21.14
C LEU A 58 15.49 -3.43 22.64
N THR A 59 16.53 -3.69 23.44
CA THR A 59 16.53 -3.50 24.90
C THR A 59 17.09 -2.15 25.35
N ARG A 60 17.40 -1.23 24.42
CA ARG A 60 17.95 0.08 24.76
C ARG A 60 16.89 0.90 25.52
N SER A 61 17.21 1.38 26.72
CA SER A 61 16.28 2.18 27.54
C SER A 61 15.98 3.56 26.95
N ALA A 62 14.83 4.12 27.33
CA ALA A 62 14.41 5.45 26.89
C ALA A 62 15.35 6.55 27.42
N GLY A 63 15.52 7.62 26.63
CA GLY A 63 16.16 8.84 27.09
C GLY A 63 15.26 9.59 28.08
N ARG A 64 15.83 10.54 28.85
CA ARG A 64 15.14 11.26 29.94
C ARG A 64 13.81 11.93 29.55
N GLU A 65 13.64 12.29 28.28
CA GLU A 65 12.47 13.03 27.78
C GLU A 65 11.45 12.12 27.06
N ALA A 66 11.81 10.87 26.78
CA ALA A 66 10.97 9.92 26.07
C ALA A 66 10.34 8.92 27.05
N TRP A 67 9.04 8.64 26.88
CA TRP A 67 8.35 7.65 27.71
C TRP A 67 8.55 6.21 27.21
N ILE A 68 9.02 6.05 25.97
CA ILE A 68 9.41 4.77 25.36
C ILE A 68 10.60 4.99 24.44
N SER A 69 11.57 4.07 24.47
CA SER A 69 12.70 4.13 23.55
C SER A 69 12.30 3.69 22.13
N ALA A 70 13.10 4.11 21.14
CA ALA A 70 12.96 3.58 19.78
C ALA A 70 13.20 2.06 19.70
N GLY A 71 14.02 1.51 20.62
CA GLY A 71 14.29 0.09 20.75
C GLY A 71 13.07 -0.69 21.21
N GLU A 72 12.49 -0.29 22.34
CA GLU A 72 11.28 -0.87 22.92
C GLU A 72 10.08 -0.75 21.98
N LEU A 73 9.90 0.40 21.32
CA LEU A 73 8.83 0.56 20.32
C LEU A 73 9.03 -0.38 19.12
N THR A 74 10.28 -0.62 18.72
CA THR A 74 10.60 -1.61 17.69
C THR A 74 10.36 -3.04 18.20
N ALA A 75 10.63 -3.33 19.48
CA ALA A 75 10.35 -4.63 20.09
C ALA A 75 8.84 -4.93 20.12
N VAL A 76 8.02 -3.93 20.48
CA VAL A 76 6.54 -4.04 20.41
C VAL A 76 6.11 -4.29 18.97
N HIS A 77 6.67 -3.59 17.98
CA HIS A 77 6.37 -3.83 16.57
C HIS A 77 6.68 -5.28 16.15
N VAL A 78 7.87 -5.79 16.48
CA VAL A 78 8.29 -7.17 16.21
C VAL A 78 7.33 -8.16 16.86
N ALA A 79 6.95 -7.94 18.13
CA ALA A 79 6.01 -8.82 18.82
C ALA A 79 4.63 -8.88 18.13
N VAL A 80 4.11 -7.73 17.67
CA VAL A 80 2.83 -7.67 16.93
C VAL A 80 2.96 -8.32 15.55
N VAL A 81 4.10 -8.17 14.86
CA VAL A 81 4.38 -8.85 13.59
C VAL A 81 4.46 -10.37 13.79
N LEU A 82 5.13 -10.85 14.83
CA LEU A 82 5.19 -12.27 15.18
C LEU A 82 3.79 -12.82 15.48
N LEU A 83 2.94 -12.06 16.18
CA LEU A 83 1.54 -12.44 16.39
C LEU A 83 0.75 -12.53 15.07
N ALA A 84 0.90 -11.54 14.19
CA ALA A 84 0.29 -11.60 12.85
C ALA A 84 0.77 -12.82 12.06
N ALA A 85 2.06 -13.12 12.11
CA ALA A 85 2.64 -14.28 11.45
C ALA A 85 2.12 -15.60 12.04
N ALA A 86 2.02 -15.71 13.37
CA ALA A 86 1.46 -16.89 14.04
C ALA A 86 0.00 -17.18 13.64
N LEU A 87 -0.77 -16.14 13.33
CA LEU A 87 -2.15 -16.27 12.84
C LEU A 87 -2.22 -16.68 11.35
N LEU A 88 -1.27 -16.22 10.53
CA LEU A 88 -1.30 -16.39 9.07
C LEU A 88 -0.50 -17.59 8.55
N VAL A 89 0.62 -17.95 9.17
CA VAL A 89 1.45 -19.12 8.79
C VAL A 89 0.65 -20.43 8.76
N PRO A 90 -0.29 -20.71 9.70
CA PRO A 90 -1.11 -21.91 9.61
C PRO A 90 -1.93 -22.03 8.32
N LEU A 91 -2.17 -20.93 7.59
CA LEU A 91 -2.82 -20.95 6.26
C LEU A 91 -1.98 -21.65 5.18
N LEU A 92 -0.70 -21.97 5.48
CA LEU A 92 0.15 -22.92 4.74
C LEU A 92 -0.21 -24.38 5.01
N THR A 93 -1.28 -24.67 5.75
CA THR A 93 -1.78 -26.03 6.00
C THR A 93 -3.25 -26.14 5.60
N SER A 94 -3.74 -27.36 5.35
CA SER A 94 -5.17 -27.60 5.10
C SER A 94 -6.03 -27.21 6.31
N TRP A 95 -5.52 -27.44 7.53
CA TRP A 95 -6.16 -27.06 8.79
C TRP A 95 -6.41 -25.55 8.89
N GLY A 96 -5.42 -24.74 8.53
CA GLY A 96 -5.55 -23.28 8.59
C GLY A 96 -6.47 -22.76 7.49
N VAL A 97 -6.36 -23.28 6.26
CA VAL A 97 -7.26 -22.92 5.16
C VAL A 97 -8.73 -23.15 5.52
N ALA A 98 -9.04 -24.23 6.25
CA ALA A 98 -10.40 -24.50 6.73
C ALA A 98 -10.94 -23.41 7.69
N ARG A 99 -10.05 -22.63 8.32
CA ARG A 99 -10.35 -21.55 9.26
C ARG A 99 -9.99 -20.16 8.73
N ILE A 100 -9.82 -20.03 7.41
CA ILE A 100 -9.31 -18.80 6.77
C ILE A 100 -10.08 -17.55 7.20
N ASP A 101 -11.41 -17.59 7.29
CA ASP A 101 -12.21 -16.40 7.63
C ASP A 101 -11.92 -15.92 9.07
N ARG A 102 -11.75 -16.84 10.02
CA ARG A 102 -11.42 -16.50 11.41
C ARG A 102 -9.98 -16.02 11.53
N LEU A 103 -9.03 -16.75 10.93
CA LEU A 103 -7.61 -16.41 11.01
C LEU A 103 -7.31 -15.08 10.31
N ALA A 104 -7.80 -14.88 9.08
CA ALA A 104 -7.64 -13.62 8.36
C ALA A 104 -8.39 -12.47 9.04
N GLY A 105 -9.60 -12.73 9.59
CA GLY A 105 -10.38 -11.72 10.31
C GLY A 105 -9.67 -11.20 11.57
N VAL A 106 -8.96 -12.05 12.30
CA VAL A 106 -8.15 -11.65 13.46
C VAL A 106 -6.80 -11.08 13.03
N ALA A 107 -6.15 -11.64 12.00
CA ALA A 107 -4.85 -11.17 11.54
C ALA A 107 -4.90 -9.77 10.94
N LEU A 108 -5.98 -9.38 10.26
CA LEU A 108 -6.11 -8.06 9.64
C LEU A 108 -5.92 -6.89 10.62
N PRO A 109 -6.66 -6.78 11.74
CA PRO A 109 -6.43 -5.72 12.72
C PRO A 109 -5.05 -5.80 13.37
N VAL A 110 -4.48 -7.01 13.55
CA VAL A 110 -3.12 -7.17 14.10
C VAL A 110 -2.06 -6.64 13.13
N VAL A 111 -2.17 -6.91 11.83
CA VAL A 111 -1.27 -6.36 10.80
C VAL A 111 -1.40 -4.84 10.71
N LEU A 112 -2.62 -4.31 10.79
CA LEU A 112 -2.85 -2.87 10.84
C LEU A 112 -2.21 -2.25 12.09
N LEU A 113 -2.38 -2.89 13.25
CA LEU A 113 -1.75 -2.46 14.50
C LEU A 113 -0.23 -2.46 14.38
N ALA A 114 0.39 -3.49 13.81
CA ALA A 114 1.83 -3.53 13.57
C ALA A 114 2.30 -2.30 12.78
N SER A 115 1.56 -1.92 11.73
CA SER A 115 1.87 -0.72 10.95
C SER A 115 1.76 0.56 11.79
N LEU A 116 0.76 0.65 12.67
CA LEU A 116 0.50 1.83 13.51
C LEU A 116 1.46 2.00 14.68
N VAL A 117 1.95 0.92 15.31
CA VAL A 117 2.89 0.98 16.44
C VAL A 117 4.08 1.90 16.14
N ARG A 118 4.53 1.93 14.89
CA ARG A 118 5.70 2.74 14.49
C ARG A 118 5.42 4.23 14.35
N SER A 119 4.15 4.63 14.26
CA SER A 119 3.74 6.04 14.22
C SER A 119 3.58 6.64 15.62
N THR A 120 3.67 5.83 16.68
CA THR A 120 3.51 6.28 18.06
C THR A 120 4.59 7.29 18.46
N PRO A 121 4.21 8.50 18.94
CA PRO A 121 5.15 9.50 19.39
C PRO A 121 5.86 9.04 20.67
N ALA A 122 7.19 9.11 20.67
CA ALA A 122 8.03 8.65 21.77
C ALA A 122 8.19 9.68 22.90
N ASP A 123 7.88 10.94 22.62
CA ASP A 123 7.94 12.06 23.57
C ASP A 123 6.77 13.03 23.36
N ALA A 124 6.55 13.90 24.34
CA ALA A 124 5.44 14.86 24.33
C ALA A 124 5.64 16.03 23.33
N SER A 125 6.89 16.32 22.93
CA SER A 125 7.20 17.39 21.97
C SER A 125 6.66 17.06 20.56
N GLN A 126 6.49 15.77 20.27
CA GLN A 126 5.93 15.24 19.03
C GLN A 126 4.38 15.26 18.95
N LEU A 127 3.70 15.87 19.93
CA LEU A 127 2.23 15.94 19.99
C LEU A 127 1.64 17.26 19.47
N SER A 128 2.43 18.07 18.75
CA SER A 128 1.89 19.28 18.12
C SER A 128 0.81 18.92 17.08
N ARG A 129 -0.14 19.84 16.85
CA ARG A 129 -1.22 19.61 15.86
C ARG A 129 -0.67 19.33 14.46
N ASP A 130 0.36 20.08 14.06
CA ASP A 130 1.01 19.92 12.75
C ASP A 130 1.69 18.55 12.61
N GLU A 131 2.38 18.12 13.66
CA GLU A 131 3.05 16.81 13.68
C GLU A 131 2.04 15.65 13.71
N LEU A 132 0.92 15.80 14.42
CA LEU A 132 -0.17 14.83 14.40
C LEU A 132 -0.77 14.67 13.00
N VAL A 133 -1.07 15.79 12.31
CA VAL A 133 -1.58 15.76 10.93
C VAL A 133 -0.57 15.09 10.00
N ASN A 134 0.72 15.45 10.13
CA ASN A 134 1.79 14.84 9.36
C ASN A 134 1.85 13.32 9.55
N ARG A 135 1.76 12.84 10.79
CA ARG A 135 1.74 11.40 11.10
C ARG A 135 0.54 10.68 10.53
N ILE A 136 -0.66 11.23 10.70
CA ILE A 136 -1.89 10.63 10.18
C ILE A 136 -1.82 10.50 8.66
N LEU A 137 -1.38 11.56 7.97
CA LEU A 137 -1.29 11.56 6.51
C LEU A 137 -0.16 10.64 6.01
N ALA A 138 1.02 10.66 6.64
CA ALA A 138 2.11 9.75 6.31
C ALA A 138 1.69 8.27 6.50
N GLN A 139 1.03 7.96 7.61
CA GLN A 139 0.58 6.61 7.90
C GLN A 139 -0.55 6.17 6.97
N GLY A 140 -1.49 7.08 6.69
CA GLY A 140 -2.53 6.89 5.68
C GLY A 140 -1.93 6.60 4.29
N HIS A 141 -0.90 7.35 3.89
CA HIS A 141 -0.17 7.13 2.64
C HIS A 141 0.42 5.72 2.56
N ILE A 142 1.06 5.24 3.62
CA ILE A 142 1.67 3.91 3.69
C ILE A 142 0.60 2.83 3.61
N ILE A 143 -0.46 2.92 4.42
CA ILE A 143 -1.54 1.93 4.44
C ILE A 143 -2.25 1.87 3.08
N ALA A 144 -2.58 3.02 2.50
CA ALA A 144 -3.22 3.11 1.20
C ALA A 144 -2.30 2.59 0.07
N GLY A 145 -1.03 3.02 0.04
CA GLY A 145 -0.06 2.56 -0.96
C GLY A 145 0.20 1.06 -0.90
N THR A 146 0.36 0.50 0.30
CA THR A 146 0.56 -0.95 0.48
C THR A 146 -0.70 -1.76 0.15
N SER A 147 -1.90 -1.25 0.50
CA SER A 147 -3.17 -1.88 0.13
C SER A 147 -3.38 -1.90 -1.39
N TRP A 148 -3.07 -0.80 -2.06
CA TRP A 148 -3.22 -0.67 -3.50
C TRP A 148 -2.22 -1.54 -4.27
N VAL A 149 -0.91 -1.37 -4.02
CA VAL A 149 0.13 -2.12 -4.73
C VAL A 149 0.07 -3.61 -4.36
N GLY A 150 -0.09 -3.93 -3.07
CA GLY A 150 -0.22 -5.32 -2.61
C GLY A 150 -1.44 -6.02 -3.19
N GLY A 151 -2.57 -5.33 -3.31
CA GLY A 151 -3.76 -5.88 -3.95
C GLY A 151 -3.60 -6.05 -5.46
N LEU A 152 -2.89 -5.16 -6.17
CA LEU A 152 -2.54 -5.36 -7.59
C LEU A 152 -1.66 -6.60 -7.80
N LEU A 153 -0.67 -6.81 -6.93
CA LEU A 153 0.18 -8.00 -6.95
C LEU A 153 -0.66 -9.28 -6.73
N LEU A 154 -1.55 -9.25 -5.74
CA LEU A 154 -2.46 -10.35 -5.46
C LEU A 154 -3.38 -10.63 -6.67
N LEU A 155 -3.94 -9.59 -7.29
CA LEU A 155 -4.74 -9.72 -8.51
C LEU A 155 -3.94 -10.31 -9.66
N ALA A 156 -2.68 -9.89 -9.86
CA ALA A 156 -1.81 -10.43 -10.90
C ALA A 156 -1.56 -11.94 -10.71
N VAL A 157 -1.37 -12.38 -9.46
CA VAL A 157 -1.22 -13.80 -9.12
C VAL A 157 -2.53 -14.56 -9.35
N ILE A 158 -3.67 -14.05 -8.87
CA ILE A 158 -4.97 -14.68 -9.07
C ILE A 158 -5.30 -14.79 -10.56
N ALA A 159 -5.03 -13.73 -11.33
CA ALA A 159 -5.28 -13.67 -12.77
C ALA A 159 -4.52 -14.77 -13.53
N ARG A 160 -3.30 -15.10 -13.09
CA ARG A 160 -2.45 -16.17 -13.65
C ARG A 160 -2.73 -17.56 -13.07
N SER A 161 -3.42 -17.65 -11.93
CA SER A 161 -3.72 -18.93 -11.28
C SER A 161 -4.86 -19.70 -11.99
N ARG A 162 -4.92 -21.02 -11.74
CA ARG A 162 -6.02 -21.89 -12.20
C ARG A 162 -7.34 -21.68 -11.43
N VAL A 163 -7.38 -20.80 -10.44
CA VAL A 163 -8.62 -20.48 -9.67
C VAL A 163 -9.74 -19.99 -10.58
N LEU A 164 -9.35 -19.39 -11.69
CA LEU A 164 -10.24 -18.86 -12.70
C LEU A 164 -10.65 -19.91 -13.74
N ASP A 165 -10.15 -21.16 -13.71
CA ASP A 165 -10.39 -22.18 -14.74
C ASP A 165 -11.73 -22.94 -14.63
N VAL A 166 -12.67 -22.41 -13.85
CA VAL A 166 -14.00 -22.99 -13.62
C VAL A 166 -15.04 -22.29 -14.49
N ASP A 167 -16.17 -22.94 -14.76
CA ASP A 167 -17.38 -22.30 -15.27
C ASP A 167 -17.68 -21.03 -14.43
N ASP A 168 -18.05 -19.94 -15.11
CA ASP A 168 -18.21 -18.56 -14.58
C ASP A 168 -16.94 -17.76 -14.31
N ARG A 169 -15.81 -18.10 -14.94
CA ARG A 169 -14.54 -17.33 -14.87
C ARG A 169 -14.73 -15.82 -14.95
N ALA A 170 -15.43 -15.35 -15.98
CA ALA A 170 -15.59 -13.92 -16.26
C ALA A 170 -16.38 -13.21 -15.15
N GLN A 171 -17.42 -13.84 -14.62
CA GLN A 171 -18.24 -13.29 -13.55
C GLN A 171 -17.47 -13.24 -12.22
N ARG A 172 -16.73 -14.31 -11.88
CA ARG A 172 -15.87 -14.32 -10.68
C ARG A 172 -14.80 -13.23 -10.75
N TRP A 173 -14.17 -13.09 -11.91
CA TRP A 173 -13.19 -12.04 -12.14
C TRP A 173 -13.80 -10.65 -11.99
N ALA A 174 -14.97 -10.39 -12.60
CA ALA A 174 -15.66 -9.11 -12.48
C ALA A 174 -15.99 -8.76 -11.01
N LEU A 175 -16.42 -9.73 -10.20
CA LEU A 175 -16.69 -9.53 -8.77
C LEU A 175 -15.43 -9.20 -7.97
N ILE A 176 -14.33 -9.94 -8.20
CA ILE A 176 -13.04 -9.69 -7.55
C ILE A 176 -12.53 -8.30 -7.93
N TRP A 177 -12.55 -7.99 -9.23
CA TRP A 177 -12.14 -6.70 -9.77
C TRP A 177 -12.97 -5.55 -9.20
N GLN A 178 -14.29 -5.69 -9.12
CA GLN A 178 -15.18 -4.66 -8.57
C GLN A 178 -14.86 -4.35 -7.10
N ARG A 179 -14.66 -5.38 -6.28
CA ARG A 179 -14.30 -5.22 -4.87
C ARG A 179 -12.95 -4.52 -4.71
N PHE A 180 -11.95 -4.95 -5.49
CA PHE A 180 -10.64 -4.32 -5.46
C PHE A 180 -10.68 -2.88 -5.98
N SER A 181 -11.46 -2.58 -7.02
CA SER A 181 -11.56 -1.24 -7.59
C SER A 181 -12.05 -0.21 -6.56
N THR A 182 -12.93 -0.59 -5.64
CA THR A 182 -13.32 0.27 -4.51
C THR A 182 -12.14 0.55 -3.58
N VAL A 183 -11.38 -0.48 -3.20
CA VAL A 183 -10.18 -0.35 -2.36
C VAL A 183 -9.13 0.51 -3.05
N ALA A 184 -8.87 0.28 -4.34
CA ALA A 184 -7.94 1.05 -5.15
C ALA A 184 -8.36 2.52 -5.24
N LEU A 185 -9.64 2.82 -5.48
CA LEU A 185 -10.15 4.20 -5.56
C LEU A 185 -9.97 4.95 -4.23
N VAL A 186 -10.33 4.33 -3.11
CA VAL A 186 -10.12 4.91 -1.77
C VAL A 186 -8.63 5.12 -1.52
N SER A 187 -7.80 4.13 -1.87
CA SER A 187 -6.35 4.21 -1.70
C SER A 187 -5.72 5.32 -2.53
N VAL A 188 -6.15 5.50 -3.79
CA VAL A 188 -5.72 6.60 -4.65
C VAL A 188 -6.08 7.94 -4.03
N GLY A 189 -7.33 8.09 -3.54
CA GLY A 189 -7.75 9.30 -2.84
C GLY A 189 -6.87 9.63 -1.64
N VAL A 190 -6.60 8.65 -0.77
CA VAL A 190 -5.73 8.82 0.40
C VAL A 190 -4.28 9.11 0.01
N VAL A 191 -3.72 8.40 -0.97
CA VAL A 191 -2.34 8.62 -1.47
C VAL A 191 -2.18 10.02 -2.07
N LEU A 192 -3.17 10.51 -2.81
CA LEU A 192 -3.14 11.84 -3.40
C LEU A 192 -3.22 12.93 -2.34
N THR A 193 -4.17 12.85 -1.41
CA THR A 193 -4.32 13.87 -0.35
C THR A 193 -3.11 13.90 0.59
N SER A 194 -2.66 12.72 1.04
CA SER A 194 -1.46 12.62 1.89
C SER A 194 -0.18 12.98 1.14
N GLY A 195 -0.03 12.55 -0.12
CA GLY A 195 1.14 12.87 -0.93
C GLY A 195 1.26 14.36 -1.19
N LEU A 196 0.14 15.04 -1.42
CA LEU A 196 0.10 16.48 -1.60
C LEU A 196 0.55 17.23 -0.34
N TRP A 197 0.07 16.79 0.83
CA TRP A 197 0.52 17.30 2.12
C TRP A 197 2.02 17.08 2.34
N LEU A 198 2.53 15.87 2.07
CA LEU A 198 3.94 15.55 2.22
C LEU A 198 4.82 16.40 1.29
N VAL A 199 4.43 16.59 0.03
CA VAL A 199 5.16 17.48 -0.89
C VAL A 199 5.16 18.92 -0.39
N TRP A 200 4.04 19.41 0.13
CA TRP A 200 3.98 20.75 0.73
C TRP A 200 4.94 20.89 1.92
N LYS A 201 4.97 19.90 2.80
CA LYS A 201 5.83 19.90 3.98
C LYS A 201 7.31 19.74 3.63
N GLU A 202 7.66 18.98 2.60
CA GLU A 202 9.06 18.69 2.23
C GLU A 202 9.71 19.76 1.35
N PHE A 203 8.95 20.48 0.51
CA PHE A 203 9.49 21.43 -0.47
C PHE A 203 9.34 22.89 0.00
N GLY A 204 10.41 23.68 -0.10
CA GLY A 204 10.37 25.14 0.10
C GLY A 204 9.99 25.87 -1.18
N HIS A 205 10.54 25.42 -2.31
CA HIS A 205 10.36 26.02 -3.63
C HIS A 205 10.04 24.96 -4.69
N VAL A 206 9.25 25.36 -5.69
CA VAL A 206 8.88 24.51 -6.84
C VAL A 206 10.11 24.04 -7.61
N SER A 207 11.11 24.91 -7.73
CA SER A 207 12.35 24.62 -8.46
C SER A 207 13.10 23.41 -7.92
N GLN A 208 12.91 23.09 -6.62
CA GLN A 208 13.50 21.92 -5.98
C GLN A 208 13.00 20.60 -6.61
N LEU A 209 11.87 20.59 -7.34
CA LEU A 209 11.40 19.41 -8.08
C LEU A 209 12.37 18.97 -9.19
N TRP A 210 13.03 19.91 -9.87
CA TRP A 210 13.97 19.60 -10.96
C TRP A 210 15.43 19.88 -10.62
N SER A 211 15.70 20.76 -9.65
CA SER A 211 17.07 21.07 -9.23
C SER A 211 17.67 20.03 -8.28
N THR A 212 16.85 19.30 -7.52
CA THR A 212 17.32 18.33 -6.53
C THR A 212 17.20 16.88 -7.01
N THR A 213 18.08 16.01 -6.53
CA THR A 213 18.00 14.56 -6.79
C THR A 213 16.72 13.97 -6.23
N TYR A 214 16.32 14.40 -5.03
CA TYR A 214 15.06 14.01 -4.40
C TYR A 214 13.86 14.36 -5.29
N GLY A 215 13.81 15.60 -5.80
CA GLY A 215 12.75 16.08 -6.69
C GLY A 215 12.64 15.25 -7.97
N ARG A 216 13.76 14.92 -8.61
CA ARG A 216 13.77 14.12 -9.85
C ARG A 216 13.24 12.70 -9.63
N PHE A 217 13.64 12.03 -8.54
CA PHE A 217 13.08 10.73 -8.18
C PHE A 217 11.60 10.83 -7.82
N LEU A 218 11.17 11.91 -7.18
CA LEU A 218 9.75 12.14 -6.91
C LEU A 218 8.96 12.31 -8.21
N LEU A 219 9.45 13.08 -9.18
CA LEU A 219 8.81 13.22 -10.51
C LEU A 219 8.69 11.87 -11.21
N PHE A 220 9.74 11.03 -11.16
CA PHE A 220 9.70 9.68 -11.70
C PHE A 220 8.65 8.82 -10.98
N LYS A 221 8.56 8.87 -9.65
CA LYS A 221 7.51 8.20 -8.87
C LYS A 221 6.10 8.67 -9.29
N LEU A 222 5.90 9.98 -9.46
CA LEU A 222 4.63 10.54 -9.89
C LEU A 222 4.24 10.10 -11.30
N LEU A 223 5.20 10.01 -12.23
CA LEU A 223 4.97 9.47 -13.58
C LEU A 223 4.49 8.01 -13.50
N LEU A 224 5.16 7.16 -12.72
CA LEU A 224 4.75 5.76 -12.53
C LEU A 224 3.33 5.66 -11.95
N VAL A 225 3.01 6.47 -10.94
CA VAL A 225 1.66 6.52 -10.35
C VAL A 225 0.62 6.98 -11.38
N ALA A 226 0.94 7.99 -12.20
CA ALA A 226 0.05 8.45 -13.26
C ALA A 226 -0.22 7.35 -14.30
N LEU A 227 0.81 6.59 -14.70
CA LEU A 227 0.67 5.44 -15.57
C LEU A 227 -0.20 4.34 -14.94
N MET A 228 -0.05 4.06 -13.63
CA MET A 228 -0.90 3.11 -12.92
C MET A 228 -2.37 3.54 -12.91
N VAL A 229 -2.65 4.81 -12.60
CA VAL A 229 -4.03 5.34 -12.60
C VAL A 229 -4.61 5.29 -14.02
N GLY A 230 -3.83 5.67 -15.03
CA GLY A 230 -4.22 5.60 -16.43
C GLY A 230 -4.53 4.18 -16.90
N ALA A 231 -3.69 3.20 -16.54
CA ALA A 231 -3.93 1.79 -16.83
C ALA A 231 -5.20 1.26 -16.14
N GLY A 232 -5.44 1.63 -14.88
CA GLY A 232 -6.64 1.24 -14.14
C GLY A 232 -7.92 1.84 -14.70
N ALA A 233 -7.86 3.12 -15.12
CA ALA A 233 -8.94 3.77 -15.83
C ALA A 233 -9.22 3.09 -17.18
N PHE A 234 -8.17 2.78 -17.95
CA PHE A 234 -8.27 2.07 -19.21
C PHE A 234 -8.92 0.69 -19.05
N ASN A 235 -8.52 -0.06 -18.02
CA ASN A 235 -9.08 -1.37 -17.74
C ASN A 235 -10.58 -1.29 -17.38
N GLN A 236 -10.98 -0.33 -16.54
CA GLN A 236 -12.37 -0.15 -16.14
C GLN A 236 -13.28 0.33 -17.28
N MET A 237 -12.81 1.28 -18.09
CA MET A 237 -13.64 1.95 -19.10
C MET A 237 -13.71 1.18 -20.43
N TRP A 238 -12.63 0.50 -20.84
CA TRP A 238 -12.58 -0.15 -22.16
C TRP A 238 -12.52 -1.67 -22.11
N LEU A 239 -11.74 -2.28 -21.19
CA LEU A 239 -11.52 -3.74 -21.19
C LEU A 239 -12.63 -4.50 -20.47
N LEU A 240 -13.07 -4.03 -19.30
CA LEU A 240 -14.11 -4.71 -18.53
C LEU A 240 -15.42 -4.87 -19.33
N PRO A 241 -15.94 -3.84 -20.02
CA PRO A 241 -17.15 -3.96 -20.85
C PRO A 241 -16.99 -4.85 -22.09
N ARG A 242 -15.76 -5.06 -22.56
CA ARG A 242 -15.45 -5.94 -23.71
C ARG A 242 -15.23 -7.39 -23.28
N THR A 243 -14.73 -7.61 -22.07
CA THR A 243 -14.45 -8.95 -21.53
C THR A 243 -15.74 -9.72 -21.20
N SER A 244 -16.83 -9.02 -20.85
CA SER A 244 -18.17 -9.61 -20.71
C SER A 244 -18.73 -10.19 -22.03
N ARG A 245 -18.07 -9.94 -23.17
CA ARG A 245 -18.41 -10.48 -24.50
C ARG A 245 -17.51 -11.65 -24.94
N GLY A 246 -16.67 -12.19 -24.05
CA GLY A 246 -16.04 -13.51 -24.23
C GLY A 246 -14.59 -13.57 -24.75
N SER A 247 -13.93 -12.47 -25.13
CA SER A 247 -12.64 -12.55 -25.86
C SER A 247 -11.42 -11.80 -25.30
N ALA A 248 -11.42 -11.32 -24.04
CA ALA A 248 -10.37 -10.37 -23.58
C ALA A 248 -9.59 -10.72 -22.29
N LEU A 249 -9.65 -11.96 -21.80
CA LEU A 249 -8.98 -12.34 -20.54
C LEU A 249 -7.44 -12.26 -20.58
N SER A 250 -6.82 -12.53 -21.73
CA SER A 250 -5.37 -12.39 -21.93
C SER A 250 -4.91 -10.94 -21.79
N HIS A 251 -5.63 -10.01 -22.43
CA HIS A 251 -5.37 -8.57 -22.35
C HIS A 251 -5.52 -8.07 -20.93
N LEU A 252 -6.57 -8.54 -20.23
CA LEU A 252 -6.80 -8.16 -18.85
C LEU A 252 -5.65 -8.62 -17.94
N ARG A 253 -5.20 -9.88 -18.07
CA ARG A 253 -4.04 -10.41 -17.32
C ARG A 253 -2.78 -9.59 -17.56
N MET A 254 -2.55 -9.17 -18.80
CA MET A 254 -1.40 -8.34 -19.16
C MET A 254 -1.48 -6.96 -18.51
N VAL A 255 -2.64 -6.30 -18.57
CA VAL A 255 -2.82 -4.97 -17.94
C VAL A 255 -2.58 -5.05 -16.44
N VAL A 256 -3.18 -6.01 -15.74
CA VAL A 256 -2.97 -6.17 -14.28
C VAL A 256 -1.51 -6.46 -13.95
N ALA A 257 -0.81 -7.25 -14.79
CA ALA A 257 0.61 -7.48 -14.60
C ALA A 257 1.45 -6.22 -14.82
N VAL A 258 1.12 -5.40 -15.81
CA VAL A 258 1.78 -4.10 -16.04
C VAL A 258 1.52 -3.15 -14.86
N GLU A 259 0.28 -3.04 -14.38
CA GLU A 259 -0.04 -2.23 -13.20
C GLU A 259 0.73 -2.69 -11.96
N ALA A 260 0.85 -4.00 -11.75
CA ALA A 260 1.62 -4.57 -10.64
C ALA A 260 3.12 -4.27 -10.77
N LEU A 261 3.68 -4.35 -11.99
CA LEU A 261 5.09 -4.00 -12.25
C LEU A 261 5.35 -2.50 -12.04
N LEU A 262 4.44 -1.63 -12.48
CA LEU A 262 4.51 -0.20 -12.19
C LEU A 262 4.47 0.07 -10.69
N GLY A 263 3.61 -0.64 -9.95
CA GLY A 263 3.54 -0.56 -8.49
C GLY A 263 4.84 -1.01 -7.79
N ILE A 264 5.48 -2.08 -8.29
CA ILE A 264 6.82 -2.49 -7.83
C ILE A 264 7.83 -1.37 -8.11
N GLY A 265 7.77 -0.75 -9.29
CA GLY A 265 8.61 0.40 -9.65
C GLY A 265 8.44 1.57 -8.68
N VAL A 266 7.20 1.92 -8.31
CA VAL A 266 6.90 2.95 -7.31
C VAL A 266 7.58 2.65 -5.97
N ILE A 267 7.53 1.40 -5.51
CA ILE A 267 8.19 0.98 -4.26
C ILE A 267 9.72 1.02 -4.42
N ALA A 268 10.25 0.59 -5.56
CA ALA A 268 11.69 0.57 -5.83
C ALA A 268 12.32 1.97 -5.86
N VAL A 269 11.54 3.03 -6.11
CA VAL A 269 12.01 4.42 -6.03
C VAL A 269 12.15 4.91 -4.59
N VAL A 270 11.42 4.35 -3.63
CA VAL A 270 11.37 4.84 -2.24
C VAL A 270 12.76 4.96 -1.57
N PRO A 271 13.69 4.00 -1.70
CA PRO A 271 15.03 4.12 -1.12
C PRO A 271 15.86 5.30 -1.66
N PHE A 272 15.52 5.85 -2.82
CA PHE A 272 16.20 7.02 -3.40
C PHE A 272 15.61 8.35 -2.93
N LEU A 273 14.44 8.32 -2.27
CA LEU A 273 13.80 9.48 -1.64
C LEU A 273 14.29 9.66 -0.20
N THR A 274 15.62 9.62 0.01
CA THR A 274 16.25 9.79 1.32
C THR A 274 16.76 11.22 1.52
N GLY A 275 16.63 11.73 2.74
CA GLY A 275 16.91 13.13 3.07
C GLY A 275 15.72 14.02 2.74
N SER A 276 15.97 15.30 2.47
CA SER A 276 14.92 16.24 2.05
C SER A 276 15.39 17.11 0.87
N PRO A 277 14.50 17.55 -0.02
CA PRO A 277 14.86 18.43 -1.12
C PRO A 277 15.37 19.80 -0.61
N ARG A 278 14.88 20.29 0.53
CA ARG A 278 15.42 21.50 1.18
C ARG A 278 16.88 21.35 1.58
N SER A 279 17.24 20.23 2.23
CA SER A 279 18.63 19.97 2.63
C SER A 279 19.57 19.88 1.42
N GLN A 280 19.10 19.32 0.31
CA GLN A 280 19.87 19.24 -0.95
C GLN A 280 20.03 20.60 -1.63
N ALA A 281 19.08 21.52 -1.42
CA ALA A 281 19.10 22.87 -1.97
C ALA A 281 19.80 23.89 -1.05
N GLY A 282 20.28 23.49 0.13
CA GLY A 282 20.85 24.42 1.13
C GLY A 282 19.82 25.39 1.73
N ASP A 283 18.54 25.03 1.66
CA ASP A 283 17.43 25.86 2.11
C ASP A 283 17.15 25.63 3.60
N ASN A 284 17.39 26.67 4.40
CA ASN A 284 17.16 26.69 5.84
C ASN A 284 15.89 27.48 6.21
N GLY A 285 15.14 27.98 5.22
CA GLY A 285 14.00 28.87 5.42
C GLY A 285 12.72 28.14 5.82
N THR A 286 11.89 28.81 6.63
CA THR A 286 10.53 28.38 6.99
C THR A 286 9.46 28.83 5.99
N GLU A 287 9.85 29.53 4.92
CA GLU A 287 8.90 30.11 3.98
C GLU A 287 8.49 29.12 2.88
N HIS A 288 7.25 28.67 2.94
CA HIS A 288 6.63 27.93 1.84
C HIS A 288 6.16 28.91 0.75
N THR A 289 7.05 29.28 -0.19
CA THR A 289 6.68 30.17 -1.30
C THR A 289 5.88 29.46 -2.41
N ALA A 290 5.85 28.12 -2.41
CA ALA A 290 5.18 27.28 -3.41
C ALA A 290 3.67 27.02 -3.15
N THR A 291 3.06 27.69 -2.17
CA THR A 291 1.95 27.08 -1.40
C THR A 291 0.60 26.97 -2.09
N LEU A 292 0.15 27.92 -2.90
CA LEU A 292 -1.27 27.89 -3.33
C LEU A 292 -1.50 27.27 -4.71
N GLY A 293 -0.65 27.56 -5.70
CA GLY A 293 -0.89 27.13 -7.09
C GLY A 293 -0.71 25.63 -7.34
N ILE A 294 0.35 25.04 -6.79
CA ILE A 294 0.63 23.60 -6.99
C ILE A 294 -0.29 22.74 -6.15
N LEU A 295 -0.61 23.19 -4.93
CA LEU A 295 -1.55 22.48 -4.07
C LEU A 295 -2.96 22.53 -4.64
N SER A 296 -3.44 23.70 -5.10
CA SER A 296 -4.76 23.82 -5.71
C SER A 296 -4.86 23.05 -7.03
N LEU A 297 -3.83 23.07 -7.88
CA LEU A 297 -3.81 22.30 -9.12
C LEU A 297 -3.74 20.78 -8.85
N GLY A 298 -2.92 20.35 -7.89
CA GLY A 298 -2.83 18.95 -7.45
C GLY A 298 -4.16 18.45 -6.86
N LEU A 299 -4.81 19.27 -6.03
CA LEU A 299 -6.15 19.00 -5.49
C LEU A 299 -7.20 18.92 -6.59
N LEU A 300 -7.17 19.85 -7.55
CA LEU A 300 -8.12 19.88 -8.67
C LEU A 300 -7.98 18.63 -9.54
N ILE A 301 -6.75 18.26 -9.91
CA ILE A 301 -6.49 17.07 -10.72
C ILE A 301 -6.89 15.80 -9.96
N ALA A 302 -6.55 15.70 -8.67
CA ALA A 302 -6.93 14.58 -7.83
C ALA A 302 -8.47 14.48 -7.66
N ALA A 303 -9.15 15.60 -7.47
CA ALA A 303 -10.59 15.66 -7.33
C ALA A 303 -11.31 15.30 -8.64
N VAL A 304 -10.81 15.80 -9.78
CA VAL A 304 -11.37 15.50 -11.10
C VAL A 304 -11.17 14.03 -11.46
N LEU A 305 -9.97 13.47 -11.23
CA LEU A 305 -9.70 12.05 -11.46
C LEU A 305 -10.51 11.16 -10.51
N GLY A 306 -10.56 11.50 -9.22
CA GLY A 306 -11.35 10.77 -8.23
C GLY A 306 -12.84 10.79 -8.55
N LEU A 307 -13.38 11.96 -8.91
CA LEU A 307 -14.78 12.11 -9.29
C LEU A 307 -15.11 11.38 -10.59
N SER A 308 -14.22 11.45 -11.59
CA SER A 308 -14.36 10.73 -12.86
C SER A 308 -14.37 9.22 -12.66
N LEU A 309 -13.45 8.68 -11.85
CA LEU A 309 -13.38 7.25 -11.55
C LEU A 309 -14.56 6.80 -10.68
N PHE A 310 -14.98 7.61 -9.71
CA PHE A 310 -16.12 7.33 -8.86
C PHE A 310 -17.44 7.29 -9.64
N THR A 311 -17.68 8.29 -10.48
CA THR A 311 -18.88 8.37 -11.33
C THR A 311 -18.91 7.21 -12.32
N THR A 312 -17.76 6.83 -12.88
CA THR A 312 -17.62 5.68 -13.79
C THR A 312 -17.89 4.35 -13.07
N ALA A 313 -17.34 4.14 -11.88
CA ALA A 313 -17.59 2.94 -11.09
C ALA A 313 -19.07 2.80 -10.70
N ARG A 314 -19.72 3.92 -10.35
CA ARG A 314 -21.16 3.98 -10.08
C ARG A 314 -22.00 3.69 -11.32
N ALA A 315 -21.67 4.29 -12.45
CA ALA A 315 -22.38 4.07 -13.72
C ALA A 315 -22.28 2.60 -14.17
N SER A 316 -21.09 2.01 -14.05
CA SER A 316 -20.87 0.58 -14.34
C SER A 316 -21.74 -0.31 -13.44
N ALA A 317 -21.78 -0.05 -12.14
CA ALA A 317 -22.61 -0.81 -11.20
C ALA A 317 -24.12 -0.71 -11.49
N VAL A 318 -24.60 0.42 -12.01
CA VAL A 318 -26.00 0.61 -12.40
C VAL A 318 -26.33 -0.18 -13.68
N LEU A 319 -25.42 -0.18 -14.67
CA LEU A 319 -25.61 -0.89 -15.93
C LEU A 319 -25.62 -2.41 -15.73
N THR A 320 -24.76 -2.94 -14.87
CA THR A 320 -24.75 -4.37 -14.54
C THR A 320 -26.05 -4.81 -13.86
N ARG A 321 -26.63 -3.98 -12.97
CA ARG A 321 -27.94 -4.28 -12.35
C ARG A 321 -29.06 -4.33 -13.38
N ARG A 322 -29.05 -3.42 -14.36
CA ARG A 322 -30.07 -3.38 -15.43
C ARG A 322 -30.01 -4.60 -16.34
N GLN A 323 -28.80 -5.07 -16.70
CA GLN A 323 -28.64 -6.29 -17.50
C GLN A 323 -29.13 -7.54 -16.80
N VAL A 324 -28.91 -7.65 -15.48
CA VAL A 324 -29.42 -8.77 -14.68
C VAL A 324 -30.94 -8.75 -14.58
N SER A 325 -31.56 -7.57 -14.43
CA SER A 325 -33.02 -7.48 -14.41
C SER A 325 -33.68 -7.84 -15.74
N THR A 326 -33.05 -7.53 -16.89
CA THR A 326 -33.60 -7.91 -18.21
C THR A 326 -33.46 -9.40 -18.51
N SER A 327 -32.44 -10.08 -17.96
CA SER A 327 -32.27 -11.53 -18.13
C SER A 327 -33.15 -12.39 -17.20
N VAL A 328 -33.78 -11.78 -16.20
CA VAL A 328 -34.69 -12.48 -15.26
C VAL A 328 -36.17 -12.35 -15.69
N VAL A 329 -36.45 -11.42 -16.61
CA VAL A 329 -37.79 -11.14 -17.14
C VAL A 329 -38.00 -11.75 -18.53
N ALA A 330 -36.93 -12.23 -19.17
CA ALA A 330 -36.94 -12.99 -20.42
C ALA A 330 -36.80 -14.49 -20.12
#